data_AF-A0A6H5KB74-F1
#
_entry.id   AF-A0A6H5KB74-F1
#
_cell.length_a   1.000
_cell.length_b   1.000
_cell.length_c   1.000
_cell.angle_alpha   90.00
_cell.angle_beta   90.00
_cell.angle_gamma   90.00
#
_symmetry.space_group_name_H-M   'P 1'
#
loop_
_entity.id
_entity.type
_entity.pdbx_description
1 polymer ?
#
loop_
_entity_poly.entity_id
_entity_poly.type
_entity_poly.pdbx_seq_one_letter_code
_entity_poly.pdbx_strand_id
1 'polypeptide(L)'
;MLAVMNYPPHLGLCTRACAPGISDAPLPSEDEEAPDEEEGGSNEAGADAAAEEEPGDGAESGSFTDEKPPKSPASLYSRNDAPVQLVLSIDTIGQGRCFNSSDILWAKSWAAKVKANVEALECRMFEDEAALIPSLRGSEVTDLVAKVTEGEETAVAEALALLEPGTPEAEKDRVTKTIQYRIKTKAVEAVGDLVSLMGELNLAPPVAVLDVLERVLLLVGKDRADLCDSRGTLDWVAKMRMVVSTELVPAISAFNAEDPASAVRAGEAKEAVESMDAESVKASNVPALVLLEWMSSAITEAEDAAAAAAAAEAAAIAAAEQAAAEAAEAAEAAEAAEAAAATAEEEGEED
;
A
#
# COMPACT_ATOMS: atom_id res chain seq x y z
N MET A 1 27.19 -22.93 -24.50
CA MET A 1 26.83 -24.02 -23.57
C MET A 1 25.87 -23.44 -22.56
N LEU A 2 24.58 -23.76 -22.67
CA LEU A 2 23.57 -23.32 -21.71
C LEU A 2 23.64 -24.27 -20.50
N ALA A 3 24.18 -23.80 -19.38
CA ALA A 3 23.95 -24.45 -18.11
C ALA A 3 22.60 -23.93 -17.58
N VAL A 4 21.52 -24.62 -17.95
CA VAL A 4 20.20 -24.38 -17.37
C VAL A 4 20.12 -25.19 -16.08
N MET A 5 20.08 -24.49 -14.96
CA MET A 5 19.34 -24.96 -13.80
C MET A 5 18.12 -24.02 -13.69
N ASN A 6 16.94 -24.60 -13.46
CA ASN A 6 15.63 -23.94 -13.50
C ASN A 6 15.20 -23.26 -12.18
N TYR A 7 14.98 -21.94 -12.16
CA TYR A 7 14.05 -21.26 -11.23
C TYR A 7 13.42 -19.98 -11.85
N PRO A 8 12.20 -19.55 -11.42
CA PRO A 8 11.44 -18.39 -11.92
C PRO A 8 11.80 -17.07 -11.23
N PRO A 9 11.20 -15.92 -11.63
CA PRO A 9 11.78 -14.60 -11.41
C PRO A 9 11.29 -13.93 -10.13
N HIS A 10 12.22 -13.46 -9.31
CA HIS A 10 12.06 -12.24 -8.52
C HIS A 10 13.34 -11.46 -8.69
N LEU A 11 13.33 -10.48 -9.60
CA LEU A 11 14.15 -9.27 -9.65
C LEU A 11 13.89 -8.59 -11.00
N GLY A 12 12.99 -7.61 -11.00
CA GLY A 12 12.82 -6.66 -12.09
C GLY A 12 14.03 -5.73 -12.17
N LEU A 13 15.12 -6.21 -12.75
CA LEU A 13 16.22 -5.35 -13.18
C LEU A 13 15.78 -4.58 -14.42
N CYS A 14 15.43 -3.31 -14.24
CA CYS A 14 15.25 -2.32 -15.29
C CYS A 14 16.43 -2.35 -16.26
N THR A 15 16.21 -2.83 -17.50
CA THR A 15 17.12 -2.60 -18.62
C THR A 15 16.58 -1.45 -19.45
N ARG A 16 17.29 -0.33 -19.38
CA ARG A 16 17.11 0.85 -20.24
C ARG A 16 17.54 0.44 -21.66
N ALA A 17 16.56 0.25 -22.54
CA ALA A 17 16.80 -0.07 -23.94
C ALA A 17 17.50 1.09 -24.67
N CYS A 18 18.68 0.84 -25.22
CA CYS A 18 19.22 1.61 -26.34
C CYS A 18 18.97 0.78 -27.62
N ALA A 19 18.18 1.32 -28.54
CA ALA A 19 18.10 0.84 -29.92
C ALA A 19 19.45 1.08 -30.64
N PRO A 20 19.83 0.24 -31.63
CA PRO A 20 19.39 0.44 -33.03
C PRO A 20 19.05 -0.90 -33.72
N GLY A 21 18.18 -0.97 -34.73
CA GLY A 21 18.49 -0.59 -36.11
C GLY A 21 18.47 -1.82 -37.05
N ILE A 22 17.29 -2.10 -37.58
CA ILE A 22 16.94 -2.64 -38.93
C ILE A 22 18.09 -3.22 -39.79
N SER A 23 18.02 -4.50 -40.19
CA SER A 23 18.03 -4.98 -41.59
C SER A 23 17.93 -6.52 -41.74
N ASP A 24 16.95 -6.96 -42.54
CA ASP A 24 16.86 -8.09 -43.48
C ASP A 24 17.57 -9.45 -43.27
N ALA A 25 16.74 -10.50 -43.04
CA ALA A 25 16.55 -11.78 -43.78
C ALA A 25 17.76 -12.70 -44.18
N PRO A 26 17.54 -13.99 -44.56
CA PRO A 26 16.47 -14.96 -44.25
C PRO A 26 16.99 -16.32 -43.70
N LEU A 27 16.04 -17.17 -43.30
CA LEU A 27 16.18 -18.59 -42.88
C LEU A 27 16.86 -19.48 -43.94
N PRO A 28 17.41 -20.63 -43.50
CA PRO A 28 17.10 -21.87 -44.19
C PRO A 28 16.65 -23.02 -43.29
N SER A 29 15.91 -23.90 -43.95
CA SER A 29 15.24 -25.14 -43.60
C SER A 29 16.17 -26.36 -43.45
N GLU A 30 15.55 -27.52 -43.19
CA GLU A 30 16.05 -28.91 -43.27
C GLU A 30 16.72 -29.44 -42.00
N ASP A 31 16.64 -30.70 -41.60
CA ASP A 31 15.72 -31.85 -41.73
C ASP A 31 16.42 -32.96 -40.88
N GLU A 32 15.67 -34.00 -40.48
CA GLU A 32 16.21 -35.30 -39.99
C GLU A 32 17.00 -35.31 -38.65
N GLU A 33 17.00 -36.32 -37.78
CA GLU A 33 16.57 -37.71 -37.79
C GLU A 33 16.49 -38.17 -36.31
N ALA A 34 15.54 -39.06 -35.99
CA ALA A 34 15.58 -39.85 -34.76
C ALA A 34 16.61 -40.98 -34.90
N PRO A 35 17.07 -41.59 -33.79
CA PRO A 35 16.70 -43.00 -33.66
C PRO A 35 16.34 -43.44 -32.23
N ASP A 36 15.65 -44.58 -32.26
CA ASP A 36 15.07 -45.40 -31.21
C ASP A 36 16.03 -46.53 -30.75
N GLU A 37 15.64 -47.21 -29.66
CA GLU A 37 16.11 -48.54 -29.17
C GLU A 37 17.49 -48.62 -28.47
N GLU A 38 17.76 -49.43 -27.43
CA GLU A 38 17.02 -50.44 -26.68
C GLU A 38 17.79 -50.80 -25.37
N GLU A 39 17.09 -51.51 -24.49
CA GLU A 39 17.53 -52.55 -23.53
C GLU A 39 18.54 -52.29 -22.39
N GLY A 40 18.07 -52.60 -21.17
CA GLY A 40 18.53 -53.81 -20.49
C GLY A 40 19.26 -53.64 -19.15
N GLY A 41 18.76 -54.31 -18.10
CA GLY A 41 19.61 -54.76 -16.98
C GLY A 41 19.07 -54.55 -15.56
N SER A 42 18.18 -55.44 -15.14
CA SER A 42 17.83 -55.75 -13.75
C SER A 42 18.99 -56.37 -12.95
N ASN A 43 19.03 -56.13 -11.63
CA ASN A 43 19.39 -57.05 -10.53
C ASN A 43 19.21 -56.27 -9.21
N GLU A 44 18.16 -56.48 -8.43
CA GLU A 44 17.96 -57.53 -7.40
C GLU A 44 18.96 -57.55 -6.22
N ALA A 45 18.35 -57.38 -5.04
CA ALA A 45 18.52 -58.13 -3.80
C ALA A 45 19.65 -57.79 -2.81
N GLY A 46 19.24 -57.66 -1.54
CA GLY A 46 20.11 -57.74 -0.37
C GLY A 46 19.47 -57.17 0.90
N ALA A 47 18.63 -57.97 1.57
CA ALA A 47 17.94 -57.66 2.82
C ALA A 47 18.73 -58.08 4.08
N ASP A 48 18.20 -57.62 5.23
CA ASP A 48 18.32 -58.13 6.61
C ASP A 48 19.60 -57.87 7.43
N ALA A 49 19.45 -57.22 8.60
CA ALA A 49 19.13 -57.91 9.86
C ALA A 49 19.25 -56.97 11.09
N ALA A 50 18.32 -57.12 12.03
CA ALA A 50 18.20 -56.45 13.31
C ALA A 50 19.01 -57.13 14.45
N ALA A 51 19.28 -56.42 15.55
CA ALA A 51 19.22 -56.95 16.93
C ALA A 51 19.45 -55.84 17.99
N GLU A 52 18.61 -55.85 19.02
CA GLU A 52 18.67 -55.05 20.26
C GLU A 52 19.68 -55.61 21.28
N GLU A 53 20.19 -54.76 22.18
CA GLU A 53 19.98 -54.79 23.65
C GLU A 53 21.06 -53.98 24.42
N GLU A 54 20.59 -53.12 25.33
CA GLU A 54 21.29 -52.52 26.49
C GLU A 54 21.42 -53.55 27.66
N PRO A 55 22.04 -53.34 28.86
CA PRO A 55 22.32 -52.06 29.58
C PRO A 55 23.63 -51.98 30.43
N GLY A 56 23.89 -50.84 31.10
CA GLY A 56 24.80 -50.80 32.27
C GLY A 56 25.39 -49.46 32.75
N ASP A 57 24.64 -48.76 33.61
CA ASP A 57 25.01 -48.11 34.89
C ASP A 57 26.05 -46.96 35.01
N GLY A 58 25.52 -45.76 35.31
CA GLY A 58 25.84 -44.97 36.52
C GLY A 58 27.17 -44.21 36.67
N ALA A 59 27.15 -42.87 36.50
CA ALA A 59 27.80 -41.91 37.41
C ALA A 59 27.38 -40.45 37.11
N GLU A 60 27.12 -39.73 38.18
CA GLU A 60 26.57 -38.37 38.28
C GLU A 60 27.37 -37.27 37.56
N SER A 61 26.68 -36.25 37.02
CA SER A 61 27.17 -34.87 37.00
C SER A 61 26.15 -33.90 36.37
N GLY A 62 25.52 -33.09 37.22
CA GLY A 62 25.08 -31.73 36.91
C GLY A 62 23.90 -31.58 35.96
N SER A 63 22.71 -31.34 36.51
CA SER A 63 21.58 -30.76 35.77
C SER A 63 21.96 -29.35 35.32
N PHE A 64 22.54 -29.23 34.14
CA PHE A 64 22.52 -27.98 33.38
C PHE A 64 21.11 -27.87 32.82
N THR A 65 20.28 -27.04 33.46
CA THR A 65 19.06 -26.56 32.83
C THR A 65 19.51 -25.84 31.56
N ASP A 66 19.32 -26.51 30.43
CA ASP A 66 19.35 -25.93 29.11
C ASP A 66 18.18 -24.94 29.07
N GLU A 67 18.38 -23.76 29.66
CA GLU A 67 17.54 -22.59 29.45
C GLU A 67 17.68 -22.25 27.98
N LYS A 68 16.83 -22.91 27.19
CA LYS A 68 16.49 -22.51 25.84
C LYS A 68 16.30 -20.99 25.89
N PRO A 69 17.12 -20.20 25.18
CA PRO A 69 17.02 -18.76 25.23
C PRO A 69 15.55 -18.38 24.98
N PRO A 70 15.01 -17.42 25.75
CA PRO A 70 13.61 -17.07 25.67
C PRO A 70 13.25 -16.94 24.20
N LYS A 71 12.28 -17.75 23.77
CA LYS A 71 11.84 -17.84 22.39
C LYS A 71 11.60 -16.39 21.95
N SER A 72 12.52 -15.85 21.15
CA SER A 72 12.37 -14.51 20.59
C SER A 72 10.97 -14.46 19.99
N PRO A 73 10.21 -13.37 20.17
CA PRO A 73 8.88 -13.27 19.57
C PRO A 73 9.01 -13.70 18.11
N ALA A 74 8.15 -14.65 17.69
CA ALA A 74 8.26 -15.29 16.40
C ALA A 74 8.49 -14.21 15.34
N SER A 75 9.63 -14.26 14.66
CA SER A 75 9.95 -13.29 13.63
C SER A 75 8.79 -13.31 12.63
N LEU A 76 8.12 -12.16 12.45
CA LEU A 76 7.02 -12.05 11.48
C LEU A 76 7.48 -12.28 10.04
N TYR A 77 8.79 -12.27 9.85
CA TYR A 77 9.46 -12.51 8.59
C TYR A 77 10.31 -13.76 8.73
N SER A 78 10.01 -14.78 7.94
CA SER A 78 10.90 -15.91 7.77
C SER A 78 11.81 -15.67 6.58
N ARG A 79 13.08 -16.03 6.72
CA ARG A 79 13.97 -16.11 5.57
C ARG A 79 13.45 -17.19 4.63
N ASN A 80 13.38 -16.88 3.35
CA ASN A 80 13.13 -17.90 2.35
C ASN A 80 14.45 -18.65 2.11
N ASP A 81 14.54 -19.89 2.58
CA ASP A 81 15.71 -20.76 2.38
C ASP A 81 15.66 -21.51 1.04
N ALA A 82 14.74 -21.14 0.13
CA ALA A 82 14.68 -21.73 -1.20
C ALA A 82 15.99 -21.47 -1.97
N PRO A 83 16.51 -22.49 -2.69
CA PRO A 83 17.78 -22.35 -3.40
C PRO A 83 17.66 -21.33 -4.55
N VAL A 84 18.45 -20.26 -4.49
CA VAL A 84 18.57 -19.25 -5.55
C VAL A 84 19.31 -19.84 -6.75
N GLN A 85 18.85 -19.48 -7.96
CA GLN A 85 19.46 -19.95 -9.20
C GLN A 85 19.94 -18.80 -10.07
N LEU A 86 21.22 -18.86 -10.43
CA LEU A 86 21.91 -17.81 -11.16
C LEU A 86 22.44 -18.40 -12.47
N VAL A 87 21.93 -17.92 -13.59
CA VAL A 87 22.36 -18.34 -14.92
C VAL A 87 23.47 -17.42 -15.40
N LEU A 88 24.67 -17.97 -15.57
CA LEU A 88 25.81 -17.27 -16.15
C LEU A 88 25.96 -17.66 -17.60
N SER A 89 25.60 -16.74 -18.48
CA SER A 89 25.87 -16.84 -19.91
C SER A 89 27.24 -16.26 -20.20
N ILE A 90 28.18 -17.10 -20.59
CA ILE A 90 29.50 -16.67 -21.08
C ILE A 90 29.48 -16.83 -22.59
N ASP A 91 29.94 -15.79 -23.27
CA ASP A 91 30.03 -15.75 -24.71
C ASP A 91 31.50 -15.76 -25.16
N THR A 92 31.75 -16.37 -26.31
CA THR A 92 33.04 -16.34 -27.02
C THR A 92 32.98 -15.50 -28.29
N ILE A 93 31.93 -14.70 -28.51
CA ILE A 93 31.81 -13.79 -29.67
C ILE A 93 33.17 -13.11 -29.93
N GLY A 94 33.69 -13.33 -31.14
CA GLY A 94 34.99 -12.83 -31.60
C GLY A 94 36.17 -13.81 -31.55
N GLN A 95 36.05 -14.96 -30.87
CA GLN A 95 37.13 -15.98 -30.81
C GLN A 95 36.94 -17.17 -31.75
N GLY A 96 35.72 -17.40 -32.28
CA GLY A 96 35.45 -18.45 -33.27
C GLY A 96 35.78 -19.89 -32.83
N ARG A 97 35.91 -20.15 -31.53
CA ARG A 97 36.29 -21.45 -30.96
C ARG A 97 35.26 -21.96 -29.97
N CYS A 98 35.13 -23.29 -29.86
CA CYS A 98 34.39 -23.91 -28.77
C CYS A 98 35.08 -23.64 -27.42
N PHE A 99 34.28 -23.59 -26.35
CA PHE A 99 34.80 -23.59 -24.99
C PHE A 99 35.62 -24.86 -24.73
N ASN A 100 36.82 -24.70 -24.16
CA ASN A 100 37.62 -25.83 -23.71
C ASN A 100 37.34 -26.14 -22.23
N SER A 101 37.86 -27.26 -21.73
CA SER A 101 37.66 -27.69 -20.34
C SER A 101 38.15 -26.66 -19.30
N SER A 102 39.20 -25.91 -19.61
CA SER A 102 39.72 -24.85 -18.73
C SER A 102 38.74 -23.67 -18.65
N ASP A 103 38.15 -23.25 -19.78
CA ASP A 103 37.15 -22.18 -19.81
C ASP A 103 35.91 -22.59 -18.99
N ILE A 104 35.48 -23.85 -19.10
CA ILE A 104 34.33 -24.39 -18.35
C ILE A 104 34.63 -24.44 -16.84
N LEU A 105 35.82 -24.87 -16.44
CA LEU A 105 36.22 -24.91 -15.03
C LEU A 105 36.30 -23.50 -14.43
N TRP A 106 36.84 -22.55 -15.20
CA TRP A 106 36.91 -21.15 -14.79
C TRP A 106 35.51 -20.55 -14.63
N ALA A 107 34.61 -20.81 -15.59
CA ALA A 107 33.21 -20.41 -15.53
C ALA A 107 32.50 -20.95 -14.27
N LYS A 108 32.67 -22.24 -13.98
CA LYS A 108 32.10 -22.87 -12.77
C LYS A 108 32.66 -22.27 -11.48
N SER A 109 33.96 -21.97 -11.44
CA SER A 109 34.58 -21.33 -10.28
C SER A 109 34.03 -19.91 -10.04
N TRP A 110 33.86 -19.13 -11.10
CA TRP A 110 33.21 -17.82 -11.01
C TRP A 110 31.75 -17.92 -10.59
N ALA A 111 30.99 -18.84 -11.17
CA ALA A 111 29.61 -19.08 -10.79
C ALA A 111 29.47 -19.40 -9.30
N ALA A 112 30.33 -20.27 -8.77
CA ALA A 112 30.32 -20.59 -7.34
C ALA A 112 30.63 -19.38 -6.45
N LYS A 113 31.60 -18.54 -6.84
CA LYS A 113 31.94 -17.31 -6.11
C LYS A 113 30.82 -16.27 -6.15
N VAL A 114 30.22 -16.06 -7.33
CA VAL A 114 29.11 -15.13 -7.50
C VAL A 114 27.92 -15.60 -6.67
N LYS A 115 27.58 -16.89 -6.74
CA LYS A 115 26.51 -17.49 -5.93
C LYS A 115 26.72 -17.22 -4.43
N ALA A 116 27.89 -17.59 -3.89
CA ALA A 116 28.17 -17.42 -2.46
C ALA A 116 28.10 -15.95 -2.01
N ASN A 117 28.57 -15.03 -2.86
CA ASN A 117 28.48 -13.59 -2.56
C ASN A 117 27.05 -13.05 -2.63
N VAL A 118 26.24 -13.51 -3.57
CA VAL A 118 24.82 -13.11 -3.68
C VAL A 118 24.04 -13.63 -2.47
N GLU A 119 24.21 -14.91 -2.11
CA GLU A 119 23.56 -15.48 -0.92
C GLU A 119 23.97 -14.74 0.37
N ALA A 120 25.25 -14.40 0.52
CA ALA A 120 25.74 -13.63 1.66
C ALA A 120 25.18 -12.19 1.68
N LEU A 121 25.05 -11.55 0.51
CA LEU A 121 24.50 -10.21 0.38
C LEU A 121 23.00 -10.18 0.68
N GLU A 122 22.24 -11.15 0.17
CA GLU A 122 20.81 -11.30 0.47
C GLU A 122 20.57 -11.57 1.96
N CYS A 123 21.37 -12.46 2.59
CA CYS A 123 21.27 -12.69 4.03
C CYS A 123 21.52 -11.42 4.82
N ARG A 124 22.57 -10.66 4.46
CA ARG A 124 22.89 -9.41 5.14
C ARG A 124 21.79 -8.36 4.94
N MET A 125 21.28 -8.19 3.71
CA MET A 125 20.17 -7.27 3.44
C MET A 125 18.92 -7.64 4.25
N PHE A 126 18.60 -8.93 4.35
CA PHE A 126 17.50 -9.39 5.18
C PHE A 126 17.71 -9.06 6.67
N GLU A 127 18.90 -9.31 7.20
CA GLU A 127 19.24 -9.02 8.60
C GLU A 127 19.20 -7.52 8.89
N ASP A 128 19.78 -6.70 8.00
CA ASP A 128 19.79 -5.24 8.10
C ASP A 128 18.35 -4.69 8.08
N GLU A 129 17.47 -5.18 7.19
CA GLU A 129 16.06 -4.77 7.14
C GLU A 129 15.26 -5.28 8.34
N ALA A 130 15.45 -6.53 8.75
CA ALA A 130 14.78 -7.11 9.91
C ALA A 130 15.10 -6.37 11.21
N ALA A 131 16.32 -5.83 11.33
CA ALA A 131 16.74 -5.02 12.47
C ALA A 131 16.02 -3.65 12.55
N LEU A 132 15.47 -3.15 11.44
CA LEU A 132 14.72 -1.90 11.39
C LEU A 132 13.26 -2.07 11.80
N ILE A 133 12.69 -3.28 11.69
CA ILE A 133 11.27 -3.55 11.97
C ILE A 133 10.85 -3.20 13.40
N PRO A 134 11.65 -3.45 14.46
CA PRO A 134 11.31 -3.01 15.82
C PRO A 134 11.10 -1.50 15.95
N SER A 135 11.78 -0.67 15.15
CA SER A 135 11.58 0.79 15.17
C SER A 135 10.17 1.20 14.76
N LEU A 136 9.49 0.38 13.95
CA LEU A 136 8.11 0.60 13.52
C LEU A 136 7.06 0.19 14.58
N ARG A 137 7.51 -0.35 15.73
CA ARG A 137 6.66 -0.82 16.85
C ARG A 137 7.05 -0.26 18.20
N GLY A 138 8.17 0.45 18.28
CA GLY A 138 8.76 0.88 19.53
C GLY A 138 7.85 1.85 20.30
N SER A 139 8.05 1.90 21.62
CA SER A 139 7.36 2.86 22.48
C SER A 139 7.64 4.31 22.09
N GLU A 140 8.80 4.58 21.48
CA GLU A 140 9.16 5.91 20.98
C GLU A 140 8.18 6.42 19.93
N VAL A 141 7.65 5.54 19.08
CA VAL A 141 6.64 5.91 18.07
C VAL A 141 5.32 6.21 18.74
N THR A 142 4.91 5.41 19.73
CA THR A 142 3.69 5.67 20.48
C THR A 142 3.78 6.96 21.29
N ASP A 143 4.95 7.29 21.85
CA ASP A 143 5.20 8.52 22.58
C ASP A 143 5.16 9.75 21.65
N LEU A 144 5.72 9.61 20.44
CA LEU A 144 5.65 10.66 19.42
C LEU A 144 4.21 10.96 19.02
N VAL A 145 3.41 9.92 18.76
CA VAL A 145 1.99 10.06 18.42
C VAL A 145 1.24 10.72 19.58
N ALA A 146 1.45 10.24 20.81
CA ALA A 146 0.80 10.78 22.00
C ALA A 146 1.11 12.28 22.20
N LYS A 147 2.35 12.69 21.94
CA LYS A 147 2.77 14.10 22.03
C LYS A 147 2.14 14.99 20.97
N VAL A 148 1.88 14.48 19.76
CA VAL A 148 1.24 15.25 18.68
C VAL A 148 -0.26 15.38 18.90
N THR A 149 -0.87 14.37 19.51
CA THR A 149 -2.27 14.41 19.94
C THR A 149 -2.45 15.08 21.31
N GLU A 150 -1.35 15.44 21.98
CA GLU A 150 -1.38 16.15 23.26
C GLU A 150 -2.03 17.53 23.05
N GLY A 151 -3.14 17.76 23.74
CA GLY A 151 -3.94 18.97 23.57
C GLY A 151 -5.07 18.86 22.55
N GLU A 152 -5.38 17.68 22.01
CA GLU A 152 -6.58 17.47 21.20
C GLU A 152 -7.84 17.98 21.90
N GLU A 153 -8.05 17.58 23.16
CA GLU A 153 -9.19 18.04 23.95
C GLU A 153 -9.21 19.56 24.14
N THR A 154 -8.04 20.18 24.27
CA THR A 154 -7.93 21.63 24.40
C THR A 154 -8.26 22.34 23.09
N ALA A 155 -7.74 21.84 21.96
CA ALA A 155 -8.04 22.40 20.64
C ALA A 155 -9.54 22.28 20.29
N VAL A 156 -10.16 21.14 20.63
CA VAL A 156 -11.62 20.95 20.49
C VAL A 156 -12.37 21.93 21.40
N ALA A 157 -12.01 22.03 22.68
CA ALA A 157 -12.68 22.93 23.61
C ALA A 157 -12.57 24.41 23.20
N GLU A 158 -11.38 24.84 22.75
CA GLU A 158 -11.15 26.21 22.27
C GLU A 158 -11.99 26.53 21.03
N ALA A 159 -12.06 25.61 20.07
CA ALA A 159 -12.88 25.83 18.88
C ALA A 159 -14.38 25.84 19.18
N LEU A 160 -14.85 24.95 20.07
CA LEU A 160 -16.24 24.95 20.52
C LEU A 160 -16.60 26.22 21.30
N ALA A 161 -15.66 26.81 22.04
CA ALA A 161 -15.86 28.07 22.76
C ALA A 161 -15.99 29.30 21.85
N LEU A 162 -15.54 29.21 20.59
CA LEU A 162 -15.71 30.26 19.58
C LEU A 162 -17.08 30.23 18.90
N LEU A 163 -17.87 29.17 19.11
CA LEU A 163 -19.21 29.05 18.56
C LEU A 163 -20.21 29.91 19.34
N GLU A 164 -21.24 30.40 18.64
CA GLU A 164 -22.26 31.24 19.24
C GLU A 164 -23.08 30.46 20.29
N PRO A 165 -23.52 31.12 21.38
CA PRO A 165 -24.42 30.50 22.34
C PRO A 165 -25.73 30.07 21.65
N GLY A 166 -25.98 28.76 21.60
CA GLY A 166 -27.15 28.18 20.94
C GLY A 166 -26.87 27.49 19.59
N THR A 167 -25.60 27.41 19.16
CA THR A 167 -25.21 26.62 17.98
C THR A 167 -25.76 25.19 18.07
N PRO A 168 -26.37 24.66 16.99
CA PRO A 168 -26.89 23.29 16.96
C PRO A 168 -25.81 22.24 17.26
N GLU A 169 -26.19 21.16 17.96
CA GLU A 169 -25.26 20.07 18.30
C GLU A 169 -24.62 19.42 17.06
N ALA A 170 -25.34 19.34 15.94
CA ALA A 170 -24.81 18.82 14.68
C ALA A 170 -23.63 19.67 14.15
N GLU A 171 -23.66 20.99 14.36
CA GLU A 171 -22.57 21.87 13.93
C GLU A 171 -21.37 21.78 14.88
N LYS A 172 -21.60 21.62 16.18
CA LYS A 172 -20.53 21.33 17.16
C LYS A 172 -19.83 20.01 16.88
N ASP A 173 -20.60 18.97 16.54
CA ASP A 173 -20.07 17.67 16.14
C ASP A 173 -19.20 17.78 14.89
N ARG A 174 -19.68 18.49 13.85
CA ARG A 174 -18.88 18.76 12.65
C ARG A 174 -17.57 19.46 12.98
N VAL A 175 -17.60 20.53 13.77
CA VAL A 175 -16.38 21.27 14.17
C VAL A 175 -15.41 20.37 14.92
N THR A 176 -15.92 19.52 15.81
CA THR A 176 -15.09 18.55 16.56
C THR A 176 -14.40 17.58 15.59
N LYS A 177 -15.14 16.98 14.67
CA LYS A 177 -14.60 16.05 13.65
C LYS A 177 -13.57 16.70 12.74
N THR A 178 -13.81 17.93 12.27
CA THR A 178 -12.85 18.68 11.45
C THR A 178 -11.52 18.90 12.19
N ILE A 179 -11.56 19.20 13.50
CA ILE A 179 -10.36 19.37 14.31
C ILE A 179 -9.63 18.04 14.49
N GLN A 180 -10.37 16.96 14.79
CA GLN A 180 -9.80 15.62 14.90
C GLN A 180 -9.12 15.20 13.60
N TYR A 181 -9.77 15.39 12.45
CA TYR A 181 -9.18 15.14 11.13
C TYR A 181 -7.86 15.91 10.93
N ARG A 182 -7.81 17.20 11.29
CA ARG A 182 -6.59 18.01 11.20
C ARG A 182 -5.49 17.52 12.14
N ILE A 183 -5.82 17.11 13.35
CA ILE A 183 -4.85 16.56 14.32
C ILE A 183 -4.31 15.22 13.83
N LYS A 184 -5.17 14.33 13.30
CA LYS A 184 -4.74 13.05 12.72
C LYS A 184 -3.85 13.25 11.49
N THR A 185 -4.13 14.26 10.67
CA THR A 185 -3.25 14.63 9.55
C THR A 185 -1.85 15.02 10.04
N LYS A 186 -1.77 15.86 11.08
CA LYS A 186 -0.48 16.20 11.73
C LYS A 186 0.22 14.99 12.36
N ALA A 187 -0.55 14.05 12.91
CA ALA A 187 0.02 12.81 13.45
C ALA A 187 0.69 11.98 12.36
N VAL A 188 0.09 11.88 11.18
CA VAL A 188 0.71 11.24 9.99
C VAL A 188 2.00 11.96 9.60
N GLU A 189 1.98 13.29 9.51
CA GLU A 189 3.18 14.08 9.18
C GLU A 189 4.31 13.86 10.20
N ALA A 190 3.98 13.76 11.49
CA ALA A 190 4.96 13.51 12.52
C ALA A 190 5.60 12.12 12.44
N VAL A 191 4.84 11.09 12.03
CA VAL A 191 5.38 9.75 11.77
C VAL A 191 5.86 9.58 10.32
N GLY A 192 5.94 10.67 9.55
CA GLY A 192 6.21 10.65 8.10
C GLY A 192 7.50 9.92 7.74
N ASP A 193 8.59 10.16 8.45
CA ASP A 193 9.87 9.47 8.23
C ASP A 193 9.76 7.96 8.44
N LEU A 194 8.93 7.50 9.38
CA LEU A 194 8.69 6.08 9.62
C LEU A 194 7.79 5.47 8.53
N VAL A 195 6.82 6.23 8.01
CA VAL A 195 6.03 5.82 6.84
C VAL A 195 6.93 5.69 5.61
N SER A 196 7.83 6.65 5.41
CA SER A 196 8.82 6.59 4.34
C SER A 196 9.75 5.39 4.50
N LEU A 197 10.24 5.14 5.72
CA LEU A 197 11.06 3.97 6.05
C LEU A 197 10.35 2.66 5.70
N MET A 198 9.04 2.53 5.94
CA MET A 198 8.29 1.34 5.51
C MET A 198 8.46 1.11 4.01
N GLY A 199 8.28 2.16 3.21
CA GLY A 199 8.50 2.14 1.76
C GLY A 199 9.96 2.03 1.33
N GLU A 200 10.94 2.07 2.25
CA GLU A 200 12.34 1.82 1.91
C GLU A 200 12.72 0.35 2.11
N LEU A 201 11.88 -0.47 2.75
CA LEU A 201 12.16 -1.89 2.97
C LEU A 201 11.78 -2.73 1.75
N ASN A 202 12.63 -3.70 1.37
CA ASN A 202 12.27 -4.70 0.37
C ASN A 202 11.34 -5.76 0.97
N LEU A 203 11.42 -5.99 2.28
CA LEU A 203 10.49 -6.83 3.03
C LEU A 203 9.07 -6.25 2.97
N ALA A 204 8.16 -7.00 2.34
CA ALA A 204 6.76 -6.63 2.25
C ALA A 204 6.10 -6.67 3.63
N PRO A 205 5.39 -5.61 4.06
CA PRO A 205 4.77 -5.60 5.37
C PRO A 205 3.67 -6.70 5.49
N PRO A 206 3.24 -7.03 6.72
CA PRO A 206 2.16 -8.01 6.92
C PRO A 206 0.90 -7.59 6.17
N VAL A 207 0.08 -8.55 5.76
CA VAL A 207 -1.12 -8.32 4.92
C VAL A 207 -2.01 -7.20 5.48
N ALA A 208 -2.27 -7.19 6.80
CA ALA A 208 -3.08 -6.13 7.42
C ALA A 208 -2.50 -4.72 7.21
N VAL A 209 -1.18 -4.58 7.21
CA VAL A 209 -0.50 -3.30 6.95
C VAL A 209 -0.51 -2.98 5.45
N LEU A 210 -0.34 -3.97 4.58
CA LEU A 210 -0.48 -3.79 3.13
C LEU A 210 -1.89 -3.32 2.76
N ASP A 211 -2.93 -3.87 3.39
CA ASP A 211 -4.31 -3.48 3.16
C ASP A 211 -4.54 -2.01 3.56
N VAL A 212 -4.02 -1.59 4.72
CA VAL A 212 -4.04 -0.18 5.14
C VAL A 212 -3.34 0.71 4.11
N LEU A 213 -2.17 0.30 3.62
CA LEU A 213 -1.41 1.05 2.62
C LEU A 213 -2.11 1.11 1.25
N GLU A 214 -2.78 0.04 0.83
CA GLU A 214 -3.62 0.06 -0.38
C GLU A 214 -4.76 1.07 -0.21
N ARG A 215 -5.52 0.98 0.88
CA ARG A 215 -6.70 1.85 1.08
C ARG A 215 -6.34 3.33 1.21
N VAL A 216 -5.25 3.64 1.90
CA VAL A 216 -4.80 5.04 2.02
C VAL A 216 -4.38 5.59 0.66
N LEU A 217 -3.69 4.78 -0.17
CA LEU A 217 -3.27 5.17 -1.52
C LEU A 217 -4.47 5.39 -2.45
N LEU A 218 -5.48 4.51 -2.41
CA LEU A 218 -6.72 4.68 -3.15
C LEU A 218 -7.47 5.94 -2.70
N LEU A 219 -7.56 6.18 -1.39
CA LEU A 219 -8.24 7.35 -0.84
C LEU A 219 -7.56 8.66 -1.29
N VAL A 220 -6.23 8.73 -1.29
CA VAL A 220 -5.50 9.90 -1.81
C VAL A 220 -5.47 9.98 -3.35
N GLY A 221 -6.01 8.97 -4.06
CA GLY A 221 -6.30 9.05 -5.49
C GLY A 221 -5.33 8.33 -6.40
N LYS A 222 -4.61 7.33 -5.87
CA LYS A 222 -3.86 6.40 -6.71
C LYS A 222 -4.82 5.37 -7.29
N ASP A 223 -4.57 5.01 -8.55
CA ASP A 223 -5.32 3.95 -9.20
C ASP A 223 -4.85 2.58 -8.74
N ARG A 224 -5.78 1.66 -8.52
CA ARG A 224 -5.44 0.28 -8.14
C ARG A 224 -4.53 -0.42 -9.15
N ALA A 225 -4.66 -0.08 -10.43
CA ALA A 225 -3.81 -0.61 -11.50
C ALA A 225 -2.32 -0.22 -11.31
N ASP A 226 -2.05 0.91 -10.65
CA ASP A 226 -0.71 1.37 -10.34
C ASP A 226 -0.12 0.69 -9.11
N LEU A 227 -0.93 -0.07 -8.35
CA LEU A 227 -0.53 -0.77 -7.12
C LEU A 227 -0.43 -2.29 -7.32
N CYS A 228 -1.15 -2.86 -8.29
CA CYS A 228 -1.23 -4.31 -8.52
C CYS A 228 -0.41 -4.80 -9.71
N ASP A 229 0.05 -6.04 -9.68
CA ASP A 229 0.64 -6.74 -10.83
C ASP A 229 -0.39 -7.02 -11.95
N SER A 230 0.06 -7.66 -13.04
CA SER A 230 -0.82 -8.02 -14.16
C SER A 230 -1.93 -9.03 -13.81
N ARG A 231 -1.90 -9.62 -12.61
CA ARG A 231 -2.91 -10.56 -12.10
C ARG A 231 -3.85 -9.90 -11.10
N GLY A 232 -3.68 -8.60 -10.82
CA GLY A 232 -4.48 -7.86 -9.85
C GLY A 232 -4.06 -8.07 -8.39
N THR A 233 -2.89 -8.67 -8.14
CA THR A 233 -2.34 -8.85 -6.78
C THR A 233 -1.47 -7.66 -6.42
N LEU A 234 -1.53 -7.17 -5.18
CA LEU A 234 -0.70 -6.06 -4.73
C LEU A 234 0.79 -6.37 -4.94
N ASP A 235 1.49 -5.46 -5.62
CA ASP A 235 2.91 -5.60 -5.93
C ASP A 235 3.71 -4.63 -5.05
N TRP A 236 4.13 -5.12 -3.89
CA TRP A 236 4.94 -4.35 -2.96
C TRP A 236 6.24 -3.87 -3.62
N VAL A 237 7.02 -4.80 -4.18
CA VAL A 237 8.41 -4.55 -4.57
C VAL A 237 8.50 -3.63 -5.77
N ALA A 238 7.68 -3.86 -6.81
CA ALA A 238 7.81 -3.11 -8.05
C ALA A 238 6.93 -1.85 -8.11
N LYS A 239 5.85 -1.79 -7.32
CA LYS A 239 4.84 -0.73 -7.45
C LYS A 239 4.62 0.08 -6.18
N MET A 240 4.22 -0.55 -5.08
CA MET A 240 3.78 0.21 -3.90
C MET A 240 4.94 0.85 -3.12
N ARG A 241 6.05 0.14 -2.98
CA ARG A 241 7.18 0.54 -2.13
C ARG A 241 7.68 1.96 -2.41
N MET A 242 7.88 2.30 -3.68
CA MET A 242 8.37 3.63 -4.09
C MET A 242 7.34 4.73 -3.84
N VAL A 243 6.05 4.43 -4.07
CA VAL A 243 4.96 5.37 -3.84
C VAL A 243 4.81 5.64 -2.34
N VAL A 244 4.90 4.60 -1.51
CA VAL A 244 4.83 4.73 -0.04
C VAL A 244 6.01 5.54 0.50
N SER A 245 7.23 5.30 0.00
CA SER A 245 8.43 6.00 0.51
C SER A 245 8.45 7.49 0.18
N THR A 246 7.94 7.89 -0.99
CA THR A 246 8.16 9.24 -1.53
C THR A 246 6.91 10.08 -1.74
N GLU A 247 5.75 9.46 -1.98
CA GLU A 247 4.55 10.18 -2.43
C GLU A 247 3.40 10.14 -1.43
N LEU A 248 3.33 9.11 -0.58
CA LEU A 248 2.18 8.91 0.30
C LEU A 248 1.96 10.05 1.30
N VAL A 249 2.99 10.41 2.07
CA VAL A 249 2.86 11.48 3.08
C VAL A 249 2.54 12.84 2.43
N PRO A 250 3.23 13.27 1.35
CA PRO A 250 2.82 14.46 0.61
C PRO A 250 1.39 14.42 0.08
N ALA A 251 0.91 13.27 -0.41
CA ALA A 251 -0.45 13.11 -0.90
C ALA A 251 -1.49 13.22 0.22
N ILE A 252 -1.17 12.72 1.42
CA ILE A 252 -2.00 12.88 2.62
C ILE A 252 -2.07 14.36 3.03
N SER A 253 -0.94 15.06 3.12
CA SER A 253 -0.92 16.49 3.44
C SER A 253 -1.67 17.36 2.42
N ALA A 254 -1.72 16.92 1.15
CA ALA A 254 -2.44 17.59 0.09
C ALA A 254 -3.91 17.15 -0.05
N PHE A 255 -4.36 16.17 0.74
CA PHE A 255 -5.72 15.64 0.65
C PHE A 255 -6.74 16.70 1.06
N ASN A 256 -7.72 16.94 0.18
CA ASN A 256 -8.83 17.84 0.44
C ASN A 256 -10.12 17.04 0.62
N ALA A 257 -10.65 17.00 1.85
CA ALA A 257 -11.90 16.32 2.15
C ALA A 257 -13.12 17.01 1.51
N GLU A 258 -13.05 18.31 1.22
CA GLU A 258 -14.13 19.07 0.60
C GLU A 258 -14.23 18.86 -0.92
N ASP A 259 -13.24 18.19 -1.53
CA ASP A 259 -13.28 17.86 -2.96
C ASP A 259 -14.32 16.76 -3.24
N PRO A 260 -15.27 16.95 -4.18
CA PRO A 260 -16.24 15.92 -4.55
C PRO A 260 -15.61 14.56 -4.92
N ALA A 261 -14.43 14.54 -5.52
CA ALA A 261 -13.74 13.29 -5.85
C ALA A 261 -13.26 12.54 -4.58
N SER A 262 -12.94 13.26 -3.51
CA SER A 262 -12.60 12.66 -2.21
C SER A 262 -13.81 11.99 -1.58
N ALA A 263 -15.00 12.58 -1.67
CA ALA A 263 -16.23 11.99 -1.15
C ALA A 263 -16.61 10.67 -1.85
N VAL A 264 -16.43 10.60 -3.17
CA VAL A 264 -16.64 9.34 -3.93
C VAL A 264 -15.71 8.24 -3.44
N ARG A 265 -14.40 8.54 -3.35
CA ARG A 265 -13.38 7.59 -2.85
C ARG A 265 -13.62 7.20 -1.40
N ALA A 266 -14.05 8.14 -0.56
CA ALA A 266 -14.40 7.88 0.83
C ALA A 266 -15.56 6.88 0.94
N GLY A 267 -16.61 7.05 0.13
CA GLY A 267 -17.73 6.11 0.07
C GLY A 267 -17.32 4.70 -0.35
N GLU A 268 -16.40 4.58 -1.31
CA GLU A 268 -15.85 3.28 -1.75
C GLU A 268 -14.94 2.61 -0.70
N ALA A 269 -14.25 3.41 0.13
CA ALA A 269 -13.30 2.92 1.11
C ALA A 269 -13.93 2.57 2.47
N LYS A 270 -15.09 3.16 2.80
CA LYS A 270 -15.70 3.14 4.14
C LYS A 270 -15.85 1.75 4.75
N GLU A 271 -16.60 0.86 4.09
CA GLU A 271 -16.88 -0.48 4.61
C GLU A 271 -15.57 -1.28 4.82
N ALA A 272 -14.63 -1.13 3.89
CA ALA A 272 -13.33 -1.79 3.99
C ALA A 272 -12.53 -1.28 5.19
N VAL A 273 -12.46 0.04 5.40
CA VAL A 273 -11.73 0.66 6.51
C VAL A 273 -12.35 0.31 7.87
N GLU A 274 -13.68 0.34 7.98
CA GLU A 274 -14.41 -0.03 9.21
C GLU A 274 -14.22 -1.51 9.59
N SER A 275 -13.98 -2.37 8.60
CA SER A 275 -13.76 -3.81 8.83
C SER A 275 -12.34 -4.15 9.28
N MET A 276 -11.40 -3.20 9.27
CA MET A 276 -10.00 -3.45 9.62
C MET A 276 -9.80 -3.60 11.13
N ASP A 277 -9.00 -4.58 11.52
CA ASP A 277 -8.64 -4.81 12.93
C ASP A 277 -7.50 -3.89 13.38
N ALA A 278 -7.86 -2.78 14.02
CA ALA A 278 -6.91 -1.79 14.53
C ALA A 278 -5.90 -2.39 15.53
N GLU A 279 -6.29 -3.37 16.34
CA GLU A 279 -5.38 -3.98 17.33
C GLU A 279 -4.32 -4.85 16.63
N SER A 280 -4.71 -5.61 15.61
CA SER A 280 -3.78 -6.38 14.77
C SER A 280 -2.81 -5.47 14.00
N VAL A 281 -3.32 -4.35 13.45
CA VAL A 281 -2.49 -3.34 12.77
C VAL A 281 -1.48 -2.74 13.75
N LYS A 282 -1.94 -2.30 14.93
CA LYS A 282 -1.09 -1.73 15.99
C LYS A 282 0.01 -2.68 16.44
N ALA A 283 -0.33 -3.95 16.68
CA ALA A 283 0.64 -4.97 17.07
C ALA A 283 1.72 -5.19 16.00
N SER A 284 1.37 -4.94 14.74
CA SER A 284 2.25 -5.15 13.58
C SER A 284 3.08 -3.93 13.21
N ASN A 285 2.51 -2.72 13.30
CA ASN A 285 3.11 -1.49 12.82
C ASN A 285 2.33 -0.26 13.34
N VAL A 286 2.96 0.57 14.18
CA VAL A 286 2.31 1.75 14.76
C VAL A 286 2.04 2.84 13.72
N PRO A 287 2.97 3.19 12.80
CA PRO A 287 2.67 4.13 11.71
C PRO A 287 1.44 3.74 10.88
N ALA A 288 1.26 2.45 10.61
CA ALA A 288 0.07 1.96 9.89
C ALA A 288 -1.23 2.19 10.69
N LEU A 289 -1.19 2.07 12.01
CA LEU A 289 -2.35 2.44 12.85
C LEU A 289 -2.67 3.94 12.70
N VAL A 290 -1.66 4.81 12.71
CA VAL A 290 -1.86 6.25 12.53
C VAL A 290 -2.51 6.55 11.17
N LEU A 291 -2.08 5.86 10.12
CA LEU A 291 -2.70 5.96 8.79
C LEU A 291 -4.15 5.46 8.79
N LEU A 292 -4.46 4.37 9.50
CA LEU A 292 -5.81 3.84 9.64
C LEU A 292 -6.74 4.85 10.35
N GLU A 293 -6.30 5.39 11.49
CA GLU A 293 -7.05 6.40 12.23
C GLU A 293 -7.28 7.67 11.40
N TRP A 294 -6.26 8.09 10.64
CA TRP A 294 -6.38 9.21 9.71
C TRP A 294 -7.42 8.91 8.63
N MET A 295 -7.41 7.73 8.00
CA MET A 295 -8.39 7.35 6.97
C MET A 295 -9.82 7.40 7.52
N SER A 296 -10.07 6.87 8.72
CA SER A 296 -11.40 6.92 9.34
C SER A 296 -11.88 8.36 9.55
N SER A 297 -11.02 9.26 10.02
CA SER A 297 -11.36 10.67 10.16
C SER A 297 -11.52 11.39 8.81
N ALA A 298 -10.68 11.08 7.83
CA ALA A 298 -10.73 11.67 6.49
C ALA A 298 -12.00 11.28 5.72
N ILE A 299 -12.42 10.02 5.84
CA ILE A 299 -13.69 9.52 5.27
C ILE A 299 -14.87 10.27 5.89
N THR A 300 -14.88 10.39 7.22
CA THR A 300 -15.95 11.11 7.94
C THR A 300 -16.03 12.57 7.50
N GLU A 301 -14.89 13.27 7.43
CA GLU A 301 -14.85 14.67 7.01
C GLU A 301 -15.32 14.84 5.55
N ALA A 302 -14.94 13.92 4.65
CA ALA A 302 -15.34 13.97 3.25
C ALA A 302 -16.85 13.73 3.06
N GLU A 303 -17.44 12.81 3.83
CA GLU A 303 -18.89 12.58 3.83
C GLU A 303 -19.65 13.79 4.40
N ASP A 304 -19.20 14.35 5.53
CA ASP A 304 -19.82 15.51 6.16
C ASP A 304 -19.72 16.76 5.25
N ALA A 305 -18.58 16.95 4.56
CA ALA A 305 -18.39 18.02 3.59
C ALA A 305 -19.30 17.85 2.35
N ALA A 306 -19.42 16.63 1.82
CA ALA A 306 -20.32 16.35 0.70
C ALA A 306 -21.79 16.56 1.07
N ALA A 307 -22.21 16.15 2.27
CA ALA A 307 -23.56 16.38 2.77
C ALA A 307 -23.85 17.87 2.94
N ALA A 308 -22.89 18.64 3.46
CA ALA A 308 -23.00 20.09 3.58
C ALA A 308 -23.08 20.78 2.21
N ALA A 309 -22.29 20.35 1.23
CA ALA A 309 -22.35 20.86 -0.14
C ALA A 309 -23.71 20.58 -0.80
N ALA A 310 -24.23 19.35 -0.67
CA ALA A 310 -25.55 18.99 -1.19
C ALA A 310 -26.69 19.80 -0.52
N ALA A 311 -26.60 20.03 0.79
CA ALA A 311 -27.57 20.87 1.50
C ALA A 311 -27.50 22.34 1.06
N ALA A 312 -26.31 22.88 0.82
CA ALA A 312 -26.12 24.24 0.31
C ALA A 312 -26.66 24.39 -1.12
N GLU A 313 -26.44 23.42 -1.99
CA GLU A 313 -27.00 23.39 -3.34
C GLU A 313 -28.53 23.34 -3.31
N ALA A 314 -29.12 22.47 -2.49
CA ALA A 314 -30.56 22.39 -2.32
C ALA A 314 -31.17 23.71 -1.79
N ALA A 315 -30.49 24.36 -0.84
CA ALA A 315 -30.92 25.66 -0.31
C ALA A 315 -30.82 26.77 -1.38
N ALA A 316 -29.79 26.75 -2.23
CA ALA A 316 -29.65 27.70 -3.33
C ALA A 316 -30.75 27.51 -4.39
N ILE A 317 -31.10 26.26 -4.72
CA ILE A 317 -32.21 25.95 -5.62
C ILE A 317 -33.54 26.45 -5.03
N ALA A 318 -33.83 26.13 -3.76
CA ALA A 318 -35.04 26.58 -3.09
C ALA A 318 -35.15 28.12 -3.02
N ALA A 319 -34.04 28.81 -2.74
CA ALA A 319 -34.00 30.27 -2.72
C ALA A 319 -34.23 30.87 -4.12
N ALA A 320 -33.70 30.24 -5.17
CA ALA A 320 -33.93 30.66 -6.55
C ALA A 320 -35.40 30.45 -6.98
N GLU A 321 -36.01 29.34 -6.59
CA GLU A 321 -37.43 29.06 -6.85
C GLU A 321 -38.35 30.04 -6.12
N GLN A 322 -38.06 30.36 -4.85
CA GLN A 322 -38.82 31.37 -4.10
C GLN A 322 -38.68 32.76 -4.73
N ALA A 323 -37.47 33.17 -5.11
CA ALA A 323 -37.25 34.46 -5.78
C ALA A 323 -37.96 34.54 -7.14
N ALA A 324 -38.04 33.43 -7.88
CA ALA A 324 -38.79 33.37 -9.14
C ALA A 324 -40.31 33.47 -8.92
N ALA A 325 -40.84 32.84 -7.86
CA ALA A 325 -42.26 32.95 -7.49
C ALA A 325 -42.63 34.38 -7.06
N GLU A 326 -41.82 35.01 -6.19
CA GLU A 326 -42.03 36.39 -5.74
C GLU A 326 -41.96 37.38 -6.92
N ALA A 327 -41.08 37.16 -7.90
CA ALA A 327 -41.01 37.97 -9.11
C ALA A 327 -42.24 37.81 -10.02
N ALA A 328 -42.79 36.59 -10.13
CA ALA A 328 -44.01 36.33 -10.89
C ALA A 328 -45.24 36.99 -10.23
N GLU A 329 -45.40 36.87 -8.91
CA GLU A 329 -46.48 37.54 -8.16
C GLU A 329 -46.39 39.07 -8.27
N ALA A 330 -45.17 39.64 -8.21
CA ALA A 330 -44.97 41.07 -8.40
C ALA A 330 -45.33 41.54 -9.82
N ALA A 331 -45.08 40.72 -10.84
CA ALA A 331 -45.46 41.02 -12.22
C ALA A 331 -46.98 40.99 -12.41
N GLU A 332 -47.67 39.98 -11.88
CA GLU A 332 -49.14 39.91 -11.91
C GLU A 332 -49.78 41.10 -11.18
N ALA A 333 -49.23 41.48 -10.02
CA ALA A 333 -49.71 42.64 -9.28
C ALA A 333 -49.51 43.97 -10.03
N ALA A 334 -48.39 44.11 -10.76
CA ALA A 334 -48.12 45.27 -11.59
C ALA A 334 -49.09 45.35 -12.78
N GLU A 335 -49.35 44.24 -13.46
CA GLU A 335 -50.31 44.17 -14.57
C GLU A 335 -51.74 44.49 -14.10
N ALA A 336 -52.15 43.98 -12.93
CA ALA A 336 -53.44 44.31 -12.34
C ALA A 336 -53.57 45.80 -11.96
N ALA A 337 -52.49 46.41 -11.48
CA ALA A 337 -52.47 47.84 -11.15
C ALA A 337 -52.55 48.71 -12.42
N GLU A 338 -51.87 48.32 -13.50
CA GLU A 338 -51.94 49.01 -14.79
C GLU A 338 -53.36 48.90 -15.40
N ALA A 339 -53.98 47.71 -15.35
CA ALA A 339 -55.36 47.53 -15.80
C ALA A 339 -56.36 48.37 -14.99
N ALA A 340 -56.19 48.45 -13.66
CA ALA A 340 -57.06 49.27 -12.80
C ALA A 340 -56.90 50.78 -13.09
N ALA A 341 -55.69 51.25 -13.38
CA ALA A 341 -55.44 52.64 -13.76
C ALA A 341 -56.10 52.99 -15.11
N ALA A 342 -56.02 52.10 -16.10
CA ALA A 342 -56.67 52.30 -17.40
C ALA A 342 -58.20 52.42 -17.29
N THR A 343 -58.84 51.62 -16.42
CA THR A 343 -60.30 51.72 -16.19
C THR A 343 -60.73 52.99 -15.44
N ALA A 344 -59.85 53.59 -14.64
CA ALA A 344 -60.17 54.81 -13.89
C ALA A 344 -60.09 56.09 -14.75
N GLU A 345 -59.32 56.08 -15.85
CA GLU A 345 -59.28 57.20 -16.81
C GLU A 345 -60.51 57.23 -17.74
N GLU A 346 -61.14 56.08 -18.03
CA GLU A 346 -62.35 56.01 -18.88
C GLU A 346 -63.62 56.53 -18.17
N GLU A 347 -63.74 56.40 -16.84
CA GLU A 347 -64.90 56.90 -16.08
C GLU A 347 -64.81 58.42 -15.75
N GLY A 348 -63.67 59.06 -15.95
CA GLY A 348 -63.45 60.49 -15.66
C GLY A 348 -63.85 61.46 -16.79
N GLU A 349 -64.23 60.96 -17.97
CA GLU A 349 -64.51 61.76 -19.16
C GLU A 349 -66.02 62.01 -19.43
N GLU A 350 -66.92 61.52 -18.55
CA GLU A 350 -68.39 61.64 -18.73
C GLU A 350 -69.10 62.71 -17.84
N ASP A 351 -68.40 63.52 -17.03
CA ASP A 351 -69.02 64.61 -16.23
C ASP A 351 -68.89 66.02 -16.85
#